data_AF-A0A149ZP24-F1
#
_entry.id   AF-A0A149ZP24-F1
#
_cell.length_a   1.000
_cell.length_b   1.000
_cell.length_c   1.000
_cell.angle_alpha   90.00
_cell.angle_beta   90.00
_cell.angle_gamma   90.00
#
_symmetry.space_group_name_H-M   'P 1'
#
loop_
_entity.id
_entity.type
_entity.pdbx_description
1 polymer ?
#
loop_
_entity_poly.entity_id
_entity_poly.type
_entity_poly.pdbx_seq_one_letter_code
_entity_poly.pdbx_strand_id
1 'polypeptide(L)'
;MSTLREVGDRESWRCWLCDEPVDPDMSVNDPRGPSIDSVVTAKKAKAKGGVERLAHRACNTKKGAVKPVVPWPDRLFVVDPAPIIGVVEQLGRKGGRVAVARCPGKSDAEDAAEWLLDRLSRLAPELNVETQIDAAGGAYLLVLRTA
;
A
#
# COMPACT_ATOMS: atom_id res chain seq x y z
N MET A 1 16.47 16.84 0.14
CA MET A 1 16.40 15.53 -0.53
C MET A 1 17.23 14.59 0.31
N SER A 2 16.61 13.57 0.85
CA SER A 2 17.29 12.51 1.57
C SER A 2 18.13 11.68 0.60
N THR A 3 19.21 11.09 1.11
CA THR A 3 20.01 10.14 0.33
C THR A 3 19.25 8.82 0.17
N LEU A 4 19.59 8.02 -0.85
CA LEU A 4 18.97 6.71 -1.05
C LEU A 4 19.17 5.80 0.17
N ARG A 5 20.33 5.91 0.82
CA ARG A 5 20.65 5.16 2.03
C ARG A 5 19.72 5.54 3.18
N GLU A 6 19.53 6.83 3.44
CA GLU A 6 18.62 7.33 4.49
C GLU A 6 17.17 6.88 4.26
N VAL A 7 16.68 6.95 3.02
CA VAL A 7 15.33 6.51 2.66
C VAL A 7 15.21 4.98 2.80
N GLY A 8 16.23 4.26 2.34
CA GLY A 8 16.30 2.80 2.43
C GLY A 8 16.28 2.30 3.87
N ASP A 9 17.13 2.86 4.73
CA ASP A 9 17.20 2.48 6.13
C ASP A 9 15.89 2.81 6.89
N ARG A 10 15.25 3.95 6.58
CA ARG A 10 13.93 4.30 7.15
C ARG A 10 12.83 3.32 6.73
N GLU A 11 12.81 2.89 5.47
CA GLU A 11 11.78 2.01 4.91
C GLU A 11 12.19 0.52 5.00
N SER A 12 13.20 0.20 5.82
CA SER A 12 13.68 -1.18 6.02
C SER A 12 14.05 -1.90 4.72
N TRP A 13 14.54 -1.17 3.73
CA TRP A 13 14.86 -1.66 2.39
C TRP A 13 13.72 -2.43 1.72
N ARG A 14 12.48 -2.00 1.94
CA ARG A 14 11.28 -2.53 1.28
C ARG A 14 10.67 -1.52 0.35
N CYS A 15 10.28 -1.97 -0.84
CA CYS A 15 9.61 -1.11 -1.79
C CYS A 15 8.19 -0.77 -1.28
N TRP A 16 7.90 0.53 -1.17
CA TRP A 16 6.62 0.98 -0.61
C TRP A 16 5.40 0.58 -1.47
N LEU A 17 5.58 0.25 -2.76
CA LEU A 17 4.51 -0.16 -3.68
C LEU A 17 4.20 -1.67 -3.64
N CYS A 18 5.19 -2.53 -3.89
CA CYS A 18 5.01 -3.99 -3.92
C CYS A 18 5.35 -4.70 -2.60
N ASP A 19 5.93 -4.02 -1.61
CA ASP A 19 6.41 -4.58 -0.33
C ASP A 19 7.60 -5.54 -0.39
N GLU A 20 8.12 -5.80 -1.59
CA GLU A 20 9.27 -6.69 -1.78
C GLU A 20 10.58 -6.03 -1.33
N PRO A 21 11.57 -6.82 -0.88
CA PRO A 21 12.90 -6.33 -0.60
C PRO A 21 13.54 -5.62 -1.80
N VAL A 22 14.25 -4.54 -1.52
CA VAL A 22 15.06 -3.77 -2.46
C VAL A 22 16.52 -4.00 -2.10
N ASP A 23 17.30 -4.47 -3.07
CA ASP A 23 18.74 -4.66 -2.89
C ASP A 23 19.47 -3.30 -2.95
N PRO A 24 20.19 -2.88 -1.89
CA PRO A 24 20.93 -1.62 -1.86
C PRO A 24 22.09 -1.56 -2.86
N ASP A 25 22.66 -2.70 -3.22
CA ASP A 25 23.87 -2.81 -4.03
C ASP A 25 23.55 -3.09 -5.51
N MET A 26 22.28 -3.38 -5.80
CA MET A 26 21.81 -3.56 -7.17
C MET A 26 21.89 -2.25 -7.97
N SER A 27 22.24 -2.37 -9.25
CA SER A 27 22.36 -1.21 -10.13
C SER A 27 21.07 -0.40 -10.16
N VAL A 28 21.17 0.92 -10.01
CA VAL A 28 20.04 1.87 -10.14
C VAL A 28 19.42 1.90 -11.54
N ASN A 29 20.05 1.25 -12.53
CA ASN A 29 19.51 1.06 -13.88
C ASN A 29 18.73 -0.25 -14.04
N ASP A 30 18.88 -1.18 -13.08
CA ASP A 30 18.11 -2.43 -13.05
C ASP A 30 16.65 -2.14 -12.70
N PRO A 31 15.66 -2.82 -13.33
CA PRO A 31 14.26 -2.75 -12.92
C PRO A 31 14.00 -3.00 -11.44
N ARG A 32 14.75 -3.91 -10.81
CA ARG A 32 14.74 -4.23 -9.37
C ARG A 32 15.74 -3.40 -8.56
N GLY A 33 16.44 -2.47 -9.21
CA GLY A 33 17.34 -1.55 -8.54
C GLY A 33 16.60 -0.55 -7.64
N PRO A 34 17.30 0.05 -6.66
CA PRO A 34 16.71 1.00 -5.72
C PRO A 34 16.45 2.37 -6.38
N SER A 35 15.36 3.03 -5.99
CA SER A 35 15.03 4.38 -6.42
C SER A 35 14.27 5.15 -5.33
N ILE A 36 14.35 6.49 -5.37
CA ILE A 36 13.56 7.38 -4.51
C ILE A 36 12.32 7.82 -5.28
N ASP A 37 11.15 7.52 -4.73
CA ASP A 37 9.86 8.00 -5.20
C ASP A 37 9.42 9.23 -4.40
N SER A 38 9.28 10.36 -5.07
CA SER A 38 8.75 11.59 -4.48
C SER A 38 7.23 11.59 -4.59
N VAL A 39 6.56 10.84 -3.70
CA VAL A 39 5.09 10.76 -3.71
C VAL A 39 4.51 12.11 -3.30
N VAL A 40 3.88 12.79 -4.25
CA VAL A 40 3.06 13.99 -3.99
C VAL A 40 1.63 13.52 -3.70
N THR A 41 1.36 13.09 -2.46
CA THR A 41 -0.04 12.99 -2.02
C THR A 41 -0.63 14.40 -2.01
N ALA A 42 -1.88 14.55 -2.44
CA ALA A 42 -2.52 15.85 -2.68
C ALA A 42 -2.50 16.81 -1.47
N LYS A 43 -2.27 16.31 -0.25
CA LYS A 43 -2.14 17.12 0.98
C LYS A 43 -0.81 17.88 1.10
N LYS A 44 0.24 17.54 0.36
CA LYS A 44 1.59 18.16 0.48
C LYS A 44 2.03 19.02 -0.70
N ALA A 45 1.17 19.30 -1.67
CA ALA A 45 1.50 20.22 -2.77
C ALA A 45 1.79 21.67 -2.31
N LYS A 46 1.46 22.03 -1.06
CA LYS A 46 1.72 23.37 -0.47
C LYS A 46 2.87 23.42 0.55
N ALA A 47 3.43 22.28 0.97
CA ALA A 47 4.60 22.24 1.85
C ALA A 47 5.79 21.70 1.05
N LYS A 48 6.93 22.41 1.07
CA LYS A 48 8.17 21.97 0.41
C LYS A 48 8.47 20.50 0.78
N GLY A 49 8.34 19.58 -0.19
CA GLY A 49 8.74 18.18 -0.09
C GLY A 49 7.58 17.21 0.17
N GLY A 50 7.19 16.47 -0.88
CA GLY A 50 6.50 15.19 -0.71
C GLY A 50 7.35 14.23 0.15
N VAL A 51 6.74 13.19 0.72
CA VAL A 51 7.50 12.19 1.46
C VAL A 51 8.27 11.35 0.44
N GLU A 52 9.60 11.41 0.49
CA GLU A 52 10.46 10.54 -0.30
C GLU A 52 10.36 9.10 0.24
N ARG A 53 9.99 8.14 -0.59
CA ARG A 53 9.86 6.72 -0.21
C ARG A 53 10.72 5.84 -1.10
N LEU A 54 11.14 4.68 -0.58
CA LEU A 54 11.94 3.71 -1.32
C LEU A 54 11.04 2.91 -2.27
N ALA A 55 11.39 2.84 -3.55
CA ALA A 55 10.73 1.99 -4.52
C ALA A 55 11.73 1.30 -5.44
N HIS A 56 11.41 0.12 -5.97
CA HIS A 56 12.13 -0.40 -7.13
C HIS A 56 12.01 0.57 -8.30
N ARG A 57 13.06 0.64 -9.13
CA ARG A 57 13.05 1.49 -10.34
C ARG A 57 11.81 1.22 -11.19
N ALA A 58 11.48 -0.04 -11.45
CA ALA A 58 10.31 -0.41 -12.25
C ALA A 58 8.99 0.03 -11.61
N CYS A 59 8.86 -0.10 -10.28
CA CYS A 59 7.68 0.34 -9.54
C CYS A 59 7.49 1.86 -9.62
N ASN A 60 8.59 2.62 -9.53
CA ASN A 60 8.62 4.09 -9.61
C ASN A 60 8.45 4.62 -11.05
N THR A 61 8.90 3.88 -12.07
CA THR A 61 8.90 4.35 -13.48
C THR A 61 7.52 4.56 -14.11
N LYS A 62 6.41 4.22 -13.45
CA LYS A 62 5.03 4.49 -13.94
C LYS A 62 4.62 5.97 -13.81
N LYS A 63 5.56 6.89 -14.04
CA LYS A 63 5.48 8.33 -13.77
C LYS A 63 4.36 9.00 -14.59
N GLY A 64 3.52 9.80 -13.92
CA GLY A 64 2.71 10.87 -14.50
C GLY A 64 1.29 10.54 -14.94
N ALA A 65 1.03 9.33 -15.46
CA ALA A 65 -0.30 8.99 -16.02
C ALA A 65 -1.05 7.90 -15.24
N VAL A 66 -0.37 7.12 -14.40
CA VAL A 66 -0.96 5.97 -13.71
C VAL A 66 -0.86 6.17 -12.21
N LYS A 67 -1.98 6.01 -11.51
CA LYS A 67 -2.00 6.06 -10.04
C LYS A 67 -1.12 4.94 -9.47
N PRO A 68 -0.36 5.19 -8.39
CA PRO A 68 0.38 4.13 -7.71
C PRO A 68 -0.58 3.01 -7.30
N VAL A 69 -0.18 1.78 -7.55
CA VAL A 69 -0.96 0.58 -7.21
C VAL A 69 -0.16 -0.26 -6.23
N VAL A 70 -0.79 -0.56 -5.09
CA VAL A 70 -0.36 -1.63 -4.20
C VAL A 70 -1.14 -2.87 -4.61
N PRO A 71 -0.49 -3.90 -5.19
CA PRO A 71 -1.18 -5.09 -5.65
C PRO A 71 -1.64 -5.93 -4.46
N TRP A 72 -2.80 -6.56 -4.63
CA TRP A 72 -3.19 -7.67 -3.77
C TRP A 72 -2.39 -8.92 -4.18
N PRO A 73 -1.83 -9.69 -3.25
CA PRO A 73 -1.13 -10.93 -3.57
C PRO A 73 -2.02 -11.92 -4.29
N ASP A 74 -1.49 -12.56 -5.34
CA ASP A 74 -2.22 -13.58 -6.13
C ASP A 74 -2.65 -14.80 -5.30
N ARG A 75 -2.02 -15.02 -4.14
CA ARG A 75 -2.40 -16.08 -3.18
C ARG A 75 -3.71 -15.80 -2.44
N LEU A 76 -4.17 -14.55 -2.40
CA LEU A 76 -5.39 -14.18 -1.70
C LEU A 76 -6.59 -14.37 -2.61
N PHE A 77 -7.58 -15.14 -2.16
CA PHE A 77 -8.80 -15.34 -2.93
C PHE A 77 -9.81 -14.21 -2.69
N VAL A 78 -9.57 -13.07 -3.32
CA VAL A 78 -10.42 -11.87 -3.25
C VAL A 78 -11.10 -11.57 -4.59
N VAL A 79 -12.34 -11.11 -4.51
CA VAL A 79 -13.18 -10.69 -5.64
C VAL A 79 -13.42 -9.18 -5.53
N ASP A 80 -13.25 -8.49 -6.67
CA ASP A 80 -13.32 -7.03 -6.80
C ASP A 80 -12.51 -6.27 -5.74
N PRO A 81 -11.19 -6.51 -5.65
CA PRO A 81 -10.34 -5.81 -4.69
C PRO A 81 -10.32 -4.31 -4.94
N ALA A 82 -10.58 -3.53 -3.89
CA ALA A 82 -10.49 -2.08 -3.93
C ALA A 82 -9.03 -1.61 -4.09
N PRO A 83 -8.81 -0.46 -4.76
CA PRO A 83 -7.49 0.13 -4.87
C PRO A 83 -7.01 0.65 -3.51
N ILE A 84 -6.04 -0.04 -2.90
CA ILE A 84 -5.57 0.21 -1.51
C ILE A 84 -5.17 1.67 -1.29
N ILE A 85 -4.42 2.28 -2.21
CA ILE A 85 -4.03 3.70 -2.08
C ILE A 85 -5.26 4.61 -1.99
N GLY A 86 -6.29 4.37 -2.81
CA GLY A 86 -7.52 5.15 -2.77
C GLY A 86 -8.27 4.98 -1.45
N VAL A 87 -8.29 3.76 -0.90
CA VAL A 87 -8.89 3.46 0.41
C VAL A 87 -8.15 4.21 1.52
N VAL A 88 -6.81 4.14 1.56
CA VAL A 88 -5.99 4.86 2.54
C VAL A 88 -6.18 6.36 2.46
N GLU A 89 -6.21 6.93 1.25
CA GLU A 89 -6.46 8.36 1.06
C GLU A 89 -7.86 8.78 1.52
N GLN A 90 -8.87 7.95 1.27
CA GLN A 90 -10.25 8.20 1.69
C GLN A 90 -10.37 8.17 3.22
N LEU A 91 -9.89 7.10 3.86
CA LEU A 91 -9.95 6.93 5.31
C LEU A 91 -9.09 7.99 6.03
N GLY A 92 -7.90 8.31 5.52
CA GLY A 92 -7.06 9.36 6.12
C GLY A 92 -7.59 10.79 5.98
N ARG A 93 -8.62 11.02 5.14
CA ARG A 93 -9.28 12.33 5.01
C ARG A 93 -10.58 12.43 5.80
N LYS A 94 -11.39 11.37 5.79
CA LYS A 94 -12.78 11.39 6.31
C LYS A 94 -13.02 10.43 7.46
N GLY A 95 -12.11 9.51 7.74
CA GLY A 95 -12.35 8.34 8.58
C GLY A 95 -13.46 7.45 8.03
N GLY A 96 -14.06 6.66 8.92
CA GLY A 96 -15.25 5.86 8.63
C GLY A 96 -14.91 4.44 8.20
N ARG A 97 -15.68 3.88 7.27
CA ARG A 97 -15.53 2.49 6.80
C ARG A 97 -15.62 2.37 5.28
N VAL A 98 -14.89 1.42 4.72
CA VAL A 98 -14.84 1.11 3.29
C VAL A 98 -14.85 -0.40 3.10
N ALA A 99 -15.76 -0.91 2.28
CA ALA A 99 -15.69 -2.29 1.81
C ALA A 99 -14.52 -2.42 0.81
N VAL A 100 -13.58 -3.33 1.07
CA VAL A 100 -12.32 -3.42 0.34
C VAL A 100 -12.18 -4.67 -0.53
N ALA A 101 -12.91 -5.74 -0.22
CA ALA A 101 -12.93 -6.95 -1.03
C ALA A 101 -14.14 -7.83 -0.67
N ARG A 102 -14.53 -8.72 -1.59
CA ARG A 102 -15.42 -9.85 -1.31
C ARG A 102 -14.61 -11.14 -1.32
N CYS A 103 -14.82 -12.02 -0.37
CA CYS A 103 -14.09 -13.27 -0.23
C CYS A 103 -15.08 -14.44 -0.28
N PRO A 104 -14.83 -15.51 -1.06
CA PRO A 104 -15.73 -16.65 -1.15
C PRO A 104 -15.89 -17.38 0.20
N GLY A 105 -14.77 -17.68 0.87
CA GLY A 105 -14.73 -18.34 2.17
C GLY A 105 -14.43 -17.39 3.34
N LYS A 106 -14.78 -17.85 4.55
CA LYS A 106 -14.43 -17.14 5.79
C LYS A 106 -12.92 -17.08 5.99
N SER A 107 -12.23 -18.20 5.74
CA SER A 107 -10.77 -18.30 5.83
C SER A 107 -10.07 -17.36 4.85
N ASP A 108 -10.63 -17.21 3.65
CA ASP A 108 -10.09 -16.29 2.64
C ASP A 108 -10.21 -14.84 3.13
N ALA A 109 -11.34 -14.49 3.77
CA ALA A 109 -11.53 -13.17 4.37
C ALA A 109 -10.57 -12.90 5.54
N GLU A 110 -10.30 -13.92 6.36
CA GLU A 110 -9.37 -13.84 7.49
C GLU A 110 -7.91 -13.66 7.02
N ASP A 111 -7.44 -14.45 6.04
CA ASP A 111 -6.10 -14.30 5.46
C ASP A 111 -5.94 -12.94 4.76
N ALA A 112 -6.96 -12.52 4.00
CA ALA A 112 -6.97 -11.21 3.37
C ALA A 112 -6.98 -10.05 4.40
N ALA A 113 -7.68 -10.21 5.52
CA ALA A 113 -7.71 -9.22 6.60
C ALA A 113 -6.35 -9.09 7.28
N GLU A 114 -5.74 -10.23 7.65
CA GLU A 114 -4.42 -10.27 8.29
C GLU A 114 -3.36 -9.63 7.39
N TRP A 115 -3.32 -10.05 6.12
CA TRP A 115 -2.40 -9.46 5.15
C TRP A 115 -2.63 -7.96 4.97
N LEU A 116 -3.89 -7.51 4.89
CA LEU A 116 -4.19 -6.10 4.66
C LEU A 116 -3.75 -5.25 5.86
N LEU A 117 -4.01 -5.68 7.09
CA LEU A 117 -3.58 -4.96 8.29
C LEU A 117 -2.05 -4.87 8.36
N ASP A 118 -1.37 -6.00 8.14
CA ASP A 118 0.09 -6.04 8.09
C ASP A 118 0.64 -5.10 7.01
N ARG A 119 0.07 -5.12 5.81
CA ARG A 119 0.46 -4.24 4.71
C ARG A 119 0.23 -2.76 5.02
N LEU A 120 -0.90 -2.42 5.64
CA LEU A 120 -1.26 -1.04 5.98
C LEU A 120 -0.39 -0.48 7.11
N SER A 121 0.04 -1.31 8.06
CA SER A 121 0.97 -0.91 9.13
C SER A 121 2.28 -0.32 8.58
N ARG A 122 2.75 -0.81 7.42
CA ARG A 122 3.94 -0.28 6.72
C ARG A 122 3.60 0.82 5.70
N LEU A 123 2.47 0.68 5.01
CA LEU A 123 2.09 1.61 3.95
C LEU A 123 1.68 2.98 4.52
N ALA A 124 0.93 2.99 5.63
CA ALA A 124 0.36 4.17 6.27
C ALA A 124 0.32 4.00 7.80
N PRO A 125 1.50 3.96 8.48
CA PRO A 125 1.59 3.69 9.92
C PRO A 125 0.80 4.66 10.81
N GLU A 126 0.59 5.89 10.33
CA GLU A 126 -0.17 6.92 11.05
C GLU A 126 -1.70 6.74 10.97
N LEU A 127 -2.17 5.80 10.13
CA LEU A 127 -3.60 5.55 9.94
C LEU A 127 -4.04 4.35 10.79
N ASN A 128 -4.70 4.62 11.91
CA ASN A 128 -5.27 3.60 12.77
C ASN A 128 -6.51 2.97 12.12
N VAL A 129 -6.42 1.69 11.75
CA VAL A 129 -7.49 0.94 11.09
C VAL A 129 -7.67 -0.44 11.69
N GLU A 130 -8.88 -0.94 11.56
CA GLU A 130 -9.28 -2.31 11.89
C GLU A 130 -10.02 -2.93 10.70
N THR A 131 -10.00 -4.26 10.62
CA THR A 131 -10.82 -5.02 9.68
C THR A 131 -12.07 -5.57 10.35
N GLN A 132 -13.17 -5.59 9.62
CA GLN A 132 -14.42 -6.24 9.96
C GLN A 132 -14.82 -7.17 8.82
N ILE A 133 -15.30 -8.37 9.15
CA ILE A 133 -15.75 -9.37 8.17
C ILE A 133 -17.25 -9.56 8.36
N ASP A 134 -18.03 -9.17 7.35
CA ASP A 134 -19.48 -9.30 7.35
C ASP A 134 -19.91 -10.45 6.44
N ALA A 135 -20.67 -11.41 6.96
CA ALA A 135 -21.28 -12.45 6.11
C ALA A 135 -22.44 -11.85 5.30
N ALA A 136 -22.38 -11.95 3.97
CA ALA A 136 -23.38 -11.36 3.08
C ALA A 136 -23.60 -12.22 1.83
N GLY A 137 -24.83 -12.70 1.63
CA GLY A 137 -25.25 -13.32 0.36
C GLY A 137 -24.46 -14.56 -0.06
N GLY A 138 -23.97 -15.37 0.90
CA GLY A 138 -23.16 -16.56 0.62
C GLY A 138 -21.66 -16.30 0.44
N ALA A 139 -21.21 -15.07 0.68
CA ALA A 139 -19.81 -14.67 0.69
C ALA A 139 -19.49 -13.85 1.95
N TYR A 140 -18.23 -13.43 2.08
CA TYR A 140 -17.74 -12.61 3.19
C TYR A 140 -17.22 -11.28 2.66
N LEU A 141 -17.76 -10.18 3.17
CA LEU A 141 -17.34 -8.83 2.82
C LEU A 141 -16.24 -8.39 3.79
N LEU A 142 -15.05 -8.13 3.27
CA LEU A 142 -13.96 -7.53 4.03
C LEU A 142 -14.14 -6.01 4.04
N VAL A 143 -14.27 -5.44 5.22
CA VAL A 143 -14.44 -4.01 5.47
C VAL A 143 -13.26 -3.50 6.26
N LEU A 144 -12.67 -2.39 5.81
CA LEU A 144 -11.67 -1.65 6.56
C LEU A 144 -12.34 -0.43 7.20
N ARG A 145 -12.08 -0.17 8.48
CA ARG A 145 -12.62 0.99 9.19
C ARG A 145 -11.53 1.68 10.00
N THR A 146 -11.65 2.97 10.20
CA THR A 146 -10.83 3.66 11.20
C THR A 146 -11.26 3.24 12.60
N ALA A 147 -10.29 3.00 13.48
CA ALA A 147 -10.50 2.74 14.90
C ALA A 147 -11.04 3.97 15.63
#